data_AF-A0A0M3IVP5-F1
#
_entry.id   AF-A0A0M3IVP5-F1
#
_cell.length_a   1.000
_cell.length_b   1.000
_cell.length_c   1.000
_cell.angle_alpha   90.00
_cell.angle_beta   90.00
_cell.angle_gamma   90.00
#
_symmetry.space_group_name_H-M   'P 1'
#
loop_
_entity.id
_entity.type
_entity.pdbx_description
1 polymer ?
#
loop_
_entity_poly.entity_id
_entity_poly.type
_entity_poly.pdbx_seq_one_letter_code
_entity_poly.pdbx_strand_id
1 'polypeptide(L)'
;MLMSEFYFSDSQKLNALRKAADSISQGDIVERTIRTTGSWGLLNEQALFSSILPSMYMNGYLKSMINFPSWLGKNSMTNKRQRLMRQLASHTHLK
;
A
#
# COMPACT_ATOMS: atom_id res chain seq x y z
N MET A 1 36.43 4.34 -4.14
CA MET A 1 34.97 4.12 -4.06
C MET A 1 34.44 5.10 -3.04
N LEU A 2 33.92 6.25 -3.50
CA LEU A 2 33.76 7.44 -2.66
C LEU A 2 32.44 7.40 -1.88
N MET A 3 32.53 7.74 -0.59
CA MET A 3 31.43 7.89 0.37
C MET A 3 30.32 8.85 -0.09
N SER A 4 30.56 9.62 -1.16
CA SER A 4 29.63 10.59 -1.75
C SER A 4 28.50 9.98 -2.58
N GLU A 5 28.63 8.75 -3.08
CA GLU A 5 27.55 8.09 -3.84
C GLU A 5 26.41 7.57 -2.95
N PHE A 6 26.63 7.45 -1.64
CA PHE A 6 25.66 6.91 -0.69
C PHE A 6 24.78 7.97 0.00
N TYR A 7 25.11 9.26 -0.12
CA TYR A 7 24.31 10.34 0.46
C TYR A 7 23.28 10.86 -0.55
N PHE A 8 22.17 10.13 -0.68
CA PHE A 8 20.99 10.65 -1.36
C PHE A 8 20.52 11.92 -0.64
N SER A 9 20.37 13.03 -1.37
CA SER A 9 19.79 14.26 -0.82
C SER A 9 18.37 13.95 -0.32
N ASP A 10 17.94 14.58 0.77
CA ASP A 10 16.59 14.33 1.32
C ASP A 10 15.49 14.63 0.29
N SER A 11 15.72 15.63 -0.56
CA SER A 11 14.84 15.93 -1.70
C SER A 11 14.71 14.78 -2.69
N GLN A 12 15.81 14.08 -2.97
CA GLN A 12 15.81 12.91 -3.85
C GLN A 12 15.09 11.75 -3.17
N LYS A 13 15.31 11.51 -1.85
CA LYS A 13 14.65 10.43 -1.09
C LYS A 13 13.14 10.56 -1.14
N LEU A 14 12.66 11.77 -0.90
CA LEU A 14 11.23 12.08 -0.96
C LEU A 14 10.67 11.91 -2.38
N ASN A 15 11.43 12.27 -3.41
CA ASN A 15 11.01 12.05 -4.79
C ASN A 15 10.93 10.56 -5.17
N ALA A 16 11.87 9.74 -4.71
CA ALA A 16 11.82 8.28 -4.88
C ALA A 16 10.62 7.67 -4.13
N LEU A 17 10.40 8.09 -2.88
CA LEU A 17 9.26 7.67 -2.08
C LEU A 17 7.93 8.04 -2.75
N ARG A 18 7.81 9.26 -3.28
CA ARG A 18 6.62 9.70 -4.03
C ARG A 18 6.34 8.77 -5.21
N LYS A 19 7.35 8.50 -6.05
CA LYS A 19 7.19 7.61 -7.21
C LYS A 19 6.79 6.19 -6.81
N ALA A 20 7.36 5.66 -5.73
CA ALA A 20 7.00 4.36 -5.19
C ALA A 20 5.55 4.33 -4.68
N ALA A 21 5.12 5.38 -3.95
CA ALA A 21 3.75 5.51 -3.48
C ALA A 21 2.75 5.63 -4.65
N ASP A 22 3.07 6.43 -5.67
CA ASP A 22 2.25 6.56 -6.89
C ASP A 22 2.09 5.19 -7.60
N SER A 23 3.16 4.40 -7.67
CA SER A 23 3.13 3.05 -8.25
C SER A 23 2.25 2.09 -7.46
N ILE A 24 2.36 2.06 -6.12
CA ILE A 24 1.52 1.21 -5.26
C ILE A 24 0.04 1.59 -5.43
N SER A 25 -0.26 2.88 -5.49
CA SER A 25 -1.63 3.38 -5.72
C SER A 25 -2.22 2.90 -7.06
N GLN A 26 -1.40 2.89 -8.13
CA GLN A 26 -1.83 2.31 -9.42
C GLN A 26 -2.05 0.80 -9.32
N GLY A 27 -1.20 0.10 -8.56
CA GLY A 27 -1.38 -1.32 -8.25
C GLY A 27 -2.73 -1.62 -7.57
N ASP A 28 -3.18 -0.76 -6.64
CA ASP A 28 -4.48 -0.90 -5.97
C ASP A 28 -5.68 -0.80 -6.95
N ILE A 29 -5.56 0.04 -8.00
CA ILE A 29 -6.60 0.17 -9.04
C ILE A 29 -6.65 -1.11 -9.89
N VAL A 30 -5.50 -1.65 -10.29
CA VAL A 30 -5.41 -2.91 -11.04
C VAL A 30 -5.94 -4.07 -10.20
N GLU A 31 -5.53 -4.18 -8.94
CA GLU A 31 -6.00 -5.18 -7.98
C GLU A 31 -7.51 -5.14 -7.81
N ARG A 32 -8.10 -3.93 -7.68
CA ARG A 32 -9.56 -3.76 -7.64
C ARG A 32 -10.21 -4.30 -8.91
N THR A 33 -9.66 -3.99 -10.08
CA THR A 33 -10.19 -4.43 -11.37
C THR A 33 -10.17 -5.95 -11.48
N ILE A 34 -9.06 -6.60 -11.07
CA ILE A 34 -8.94 -8.06 -11.02
C ILE A 34 -10.02 -8.65 -10.11
N ARG A 35 -10.19 -8.12 -8.90
CA ARG A 35 -11.17 -8.64 -7.93
C ARG A 35 -12.62 -8.41 -8.34
N THR A 36 -12.92 -7.33 -9.06
CA THR A 36 -14.29 -7.02 -9.51
C THR A 36 -14.67 -7.78 -10.78
N THR A 37 -13.74 -7.93 -11.73
CA THR A 37 -14.04 -8.49 -13.06
C THR A 37 -13.58 -9.94 -13.24
N GLY A 38 -12.70 -10.44 -12.37
CA GLY A 38 -12.06 -11.75 -12.53
C GLY A 38 -10.98 -11.78 -13.63
N SER A 39 -10.48 -10.62 -14.06
CA SER A 39 -9.48 -10.51 -15.15
C SER A 39 -8.06 -10.89 -14.67
N TRP A 40 -7.82 -12.17 -14.41
CA TRP A 40 -6.53 -12.69 -13.93
C TRP A 40 -5.35 -12.51 -14.91
N GLY A 41 -5.63 -12.15 -16.16
CA GLY A 41 -4.59 -11.78 -17.13
C GLY A 41 -3.77 -10.55 -16.70
N LEU A 42 -4.33 -9.69 -15.84
CA LEU A 42 -3.68 -8.45 -15.36
C LEU A 42 -2.72 -8.67 -14.18
N LEU A 43 -2.47 -9.92 -13.78
CA LEU A 43 -1.61 -10.24 -12.63
C LEU A 43 -0.16 -9.80 -12.85
N ASN A 44 0.33 -9.82 -14.09
CA ASN A 44 1.69 -9.38 -14.40
C ASN A 44 1.85 -7.87 -14.18
N GLU A 45 0.87 -7.09 -14.63
CA GLU A 45 0.79 -5.64 -14.45
C GLU A 45 0.66 -5.30 -12.96
N GLN A 46 -0.16 -6.05 -12.22
CA GLN A 46 -0.30 -5.89 -10.77
C GLN A 46 1.04 -6.13 -10.05
N ALA A 47 1.78 -7.17 -10.41
CA ALA A 47 3.09 -7.48 -9.81
C ALA A 47 4.11 -6.38 -10.11
N LEU A 48 4.06 -5.83 -11.32
CA LEU A 48 4.93 -4.73 -11.76
C LEU A 48 4.71 -3.47 -10.92
N PHE A 49 3.46 -3.05 -10.75
CA PHE A 49 3.12 -1.83 -9.99
C PHE A 49 3.27 -1.99 -8.47
N SER A 50 2.94 -3.17 -7.93
CA SER A 50 2.97 -3.43 -6.49
C SER A 50 4.38 -3.69 -5.95
N SER A 51 5.22 -4.40 -6.71
CA SER A 51 6.48 -4.96 -6.19
C SER A 51 7.72 -4.46 -6.94
N ILE A 52 7.71 -4.50 -8.27
CA ILE A 52 8.90 -4.23 -9.08
C ILE A 52 9.23 -2.73 -9.07
N LEU A 53 8.29 -1.88 -9.51
CA LEU A 53 8.53 -0.44 -9.62
C LEU A 53 8.85 0.23 -8.28
N PRO A 54 8.11 -0.03 -7.17
CA PRO A 54 8.47 0.54 -5.87
C PRO A 54 9.85 0.11 -5.40
N SER A 55 10.24 -1.15 -5.63
CA SER A 55 11.56 -1.67 -5.28
C SER A 55 12.67 -1.02 -6.12
N MET A 56 12.43 -0.78 -7.41
CA MET A 56 13.37 -0.09 -8.28
C MET A 56 13.57 1.37 -7.86
N TYR A 57 12.51 2.09 -7.50
CA TYR A 57 12.60 3.48 -7.07
C TYR A 57 13.25 3.63 -5.69
N MET A 58 13.00 2.69 -4.78
CA MET A 58 13.54 2.70 -3.41
C MET A 58 14.70 1.71 -3.23
N ASN A 59 15.48 1.48 -4.28
CA ASN A 59 16.61 0.56 -4.22
C ASN A 59 17.62 0.98 -3.13
N GLY A 60 18.25 0.00 -2.49
CA GLY A 60 19.23 0.23 -1.44
C GLY A 60 19.04 -0.65 -0.22
N TYR A 61 19.64 -0.24 0.89
CA TYR A 61 19.70 -1.04 2.10
C TYR A 61 18.47 -0.83 3.00
N LEU A 62 17.84 -1.93 3.42
CA LEU A 62 16.77 -1.92 4.42
C LEU A 62 17.34 -1.55 5.79
N LYS A 63 16.98 -0.37 6.29
CA LYS A 63 17.41 0.10 7.62
C LYS A 63 16.79 -0.68 8.79
N SER A 64 15.70 -1.41 8.55
CA SER A 64 14.94 -2.12 9.58
C SER A 64 14.42 -3.45 9.06
N MET A 65 14.07 -4.34 9.98
CA MET A 65 13.50 -5.65 9.67
C MET A 65 12.11 -5.50 9.03
N ILE A 66 11.81 -6.39 8.07
CA ILE A 66 10.51 -6.44 7.42
C ILE A 66 9.47 -6.90 8.44
N ASN A 67 8.56 -5.99 8.79
CA ASN A 67 7.45 -6.29 9.69
C ASN A 67 6.26 -6.82 8.90
N PHE A 68 5.45 -7.65 9.57
CA PHE A 68 4.17 -8.09 9.01
C PHE A 68 3.27 -6.88 8.68
N PRO A 69 2.54 -6.89 7.54
CA PRO A 69 1.71 -5.76 7.13
C PRO A 69 0.61 -5.46 8.14
N SER A 70 0.69 -4.28 8.76
CA SER A 70 -0.30 -3.82 9.76
C SER A 70 -1.71 -3.59 9.18
N TRP A 71 -1.85 -3.51 7.85
CA TRP A 71 -3.12 -3.25 7.17
C TRP A 71 -4.18 -4.30 7.48
N LEU A 72 -3.82 -5.58 7.56
CA LEU A 72 -4.77 -6.68 7.85
C LEU A 72 -5.44 -6.53 9.23
N GLY A 73 -4.65 -6.13 10.23
CA GLY A 73 -5.16 -5.82 11.57
C GLY A 73 -6.07 -4.60 11.57
N LYS A 74 -5.68 -3.53 10.87
CA LYS A 74 -6.47 -2.30 10.72
C LYS A 74 -7.80 -2.55 9.98
N ASN A 75 -7.79 -3.39 8.94
CA ASN A 75 -9.00 -3.77 8.20
C ASN A 75 -9.99 -4.51 9.11
N SER A 76 -9.50 -5.52 9.84
CA SER A 76 -10.32 -6.27 10.82
C SER A 76 -10.91 -5.36 11.90
N MET A 77 -10.11 -4.43 12.44
CA MET A 77 -10.56 -3.47 13.45
C MET A 77 -11.63 -2.52 12.89
N THR A 78 -11.44 -2.05 11.66
CA THR A 78 -12.39 -1.16 10.97
C THR A 78 -13.73 -1.86 10.77
N ASN A 79 -13.73 -3.11 10.29
CA ASN A 79 -14.94 -3.91 10.10
C ASN A 79 -15.68 -4.17 11.41
N LYS A 80 -14.95 -4.49 12.50
CA LYS A 80 -15.54 -4.66 13.85
C LYS A 80 -16.23 -3.36 14.30
N ARG A 81 -15.56 -2.22 14.17
CA ARG A 81 -16.09 -0.90 14.55
C ARG A 81 -17.33 -0.53 13.72
N GLN A 82 -17.30 -0.76 12.41
CA GLN A 82 -18.46 -0.52 11.54
C GLN A 82 -19.68 -1.36 11.97
N ARG A 83 -19.48 -2.63 12.33
CA ARG A 83 -20.57 -3.48 12.83
C ARG A 83 -21.17 -2.95 14.12
N LEU A 84 -20.33 -2.56 15.09
CA LEU A 84 -20.78 -1.99 16.37
C LEU A 84 -21.52 -0.67 16.17
N MET A 85 -21.02 0.20 15.28
CA MET A 85 -21.68 1.46 14.93
C MET A 85 -23.07 1.22 14.32
N ARG A 86 -23.21 0.26 13.40
CA ARG A 86 -24.51 -0.10 12.82
C ARG A 86 -25.49 -0.61 13.87
N GLN A 87 -25.01 -1.43 14.81
CA GLN A 87 -25.82 -1.90 15.94
C GLN A 87 -26.27 -0.72 16.79
N LEU A 88 -25.35 0.17 17.20
CA LEU A 88 -25.71 1.35 17.98
C LEU A 88 -26.76 2.20 17.26
N ALA A 89 -26.51 2.58 16.01
CA ALA A 89 -27.43 3.38 15.22
C ALA A 89 -28.84 2.75 15.11
N SER A 90 -28.93 1.42 14.91
CA SER A 90 -30.23 0.72 14.85
C SER A 90 -30.99 0.71 16.19
N HIS A 91 -30.29 0.77 17.33
CA HIS A 91 -30.91 0.74 18.66
C HIS A 91 -31.14 2.13 19.25
N THR A 92 -30.46 3.16 18.74
CA THR A 92 -30.57 4.55 19.23
C THR A 92 -31.44 5.43 18.34
N HIS A 93 -31.83 4.96 17.16
CA HIS A 93 -32.75 5.69 16.29
C HIS A 93 -34.17 5.59 16.87
N LEU A 94 -34.62 6.62 17.59
CA LEU A 94 -36.05 6.82 17.87
C LEU A 94 -36.79 7.10 16.55
N LYS A 95 -38.02 6.61 16.41
CA LYS A 95 -38.92 7.04 15.34
C LYS A 95 -39.25 8.52 15.46
#